data_AF-A0A316MEK6-F1
#
_entry.id   AF-A0A316MEK6-F1
#
_cell.length_a   1.000
_cell.length_b   1.000
_cell.length_c   1.000
_cell.angle_alpha   90.00
_cell.angle_beta   90.00
_cell.angle_gamma   90.00
#
_symmetry.space_group_name_H-M   'P 1'
#
loop_
_entity.id
_entity.type
_entity.pdbx_description
1 polymer ?
#
loop_
_entity_poly.entity_id
_entity_poly.type
_entity_poly.pdbx_seq_one_letter_code
_entity_poly.pdbx_strand_id
1 'polypeptide(L)'
;MLREIDLSEISDGKLYTANDMVRIECQECKGCSACCHDMGESIILDPYDLYQLEKGLHTSFAELMQGKIELHVVDGIIQPNLKMQEGTLQCGFLNSEGRCSIHEFRPG
;
A
#
# COMPACT_ATOMS: atom_id res chain seq x y z
N MET A 1 -17.33 -0.48 4.80
CA MET A 1 -17.70 0.88 5.30
C MET A 1 -18.61 0.72 6.50
N LEU A 2 -18.18 1.22 7.66
CA LEU A 2 -18.96 1.19 8.91
C LEU A 2 -20.04 2.29 8.83
N ARG A 3 -21.29 1.95 9.13
CA ARG A 3 -22.45 2.82 8.85
C ARG A 3 -23.08 3.46 10.09
N GLU A 4 -22.75 2.99 11.29
CA GLU A 4 -23.33 3.46 12.56
C GLU A 4 -22.27 3.54 13.65
N ILE A 5 -21.30 4.43 13.46
CA ILE A 5 -20.24 4.70 14.45
C ILE A 5 -20.07 6.20 14.65
N ASP A 6 -19.65 6.59 15.85
CA ASP A 6 -19.14 7.93 16.10
C ASP A 6 -17.72 8.07 15.53
N LEU A 7 -17.38 9.25 14.99
CA LEU A 7 -16.08 9.49 14.39
C LEU A 7 -14.92 9.34 15.40
N SER A 8 -15.19 9.57 16.69
CA SER A 8 -14.22 9.37 17.77
C SER A 8 -13.85 7.90 18.01
N GLU A 9 -14.60 6.94 17.47
CA GLU A 9 -14.29 5.52 17.57
C GLU A 9 -13.18 5.08 16.59
N ILE A 10 -12.93 5.87 15.54
CA ILE A 10 -11.96 5.54 14.48
C ILE A 10 -10.96 6.67 14.15
N SER A 11 -11.13 7.85 14.74
CA SER A 11 -10.31 9.04 14.54
C SER A 11 -10.25 9.87 15.83
N ASP A 12 -9.59 11.02 15.77
CA ASP A 12 -9.56 12.03 16.83
C ASP A 12 -10.90 12.73 17.14
N GLY A 13 -12.00 12.31 16.50
CA GLY A 13 -13.35 12.83 16.71
C GLY A 13 -13.57 14.27 16.21
N LYS A 14 -12.61 14.87 15.50
CA LYS A 14 -12.71 16.26 15.05
C LYS A 14 -13.35 16.37 13.66
N LEU A 15 -14.20 17.39 13.51
CA LEU A 15 -14.66 17.86 12.21
C LEU A 15 -13.79 19.06 11.81
N TYR A 16 -12.95 18.84 10.79
CA TYR A 16 -12.04 19.85 10.29
C TYR A 16 -12.78 20.91 9.46
N THR A 17 -12.38 22.17 9.63
CA THR A 17 -12.88 23.35 8.93
C THR A 17 -11.88 23.82 7.87
N ALA A 18 -12.29 24.77 7.03
CA ALA A 18 -11.42 25.31 5.97
C ALA A 18 -10.14 26.01 6.47
N ASN A 19 -10.09 26.39 7.75
CA ASN A 19 -8.91 27.03 8.36
C ASN A 19 -7.95 26.02 9.00
N ASP A 20 -8.34 24.74 9.11
CA ASP A 20 -7.49 23.72 9.71
C ASP A 20 -6.41 23.28 8.72
N MET A 21 -5.17 23.28 9.19
CA MET A 21 -4.01 22.91 8.39
C MET A 21 -3.67 21.44 8.63
N VAL A 22 -3.59 20.67 7.55
CA VAL A 22 -3.05 19.30 7.57
C VAL A 22 -1.63 19.32 7.00
N ARG A 23 -0.76 18.47 7.53
CA ARG A 23 0.57 18.28 7.00
C ARG A 23 0.47 17.54 5.66
N ILE A 24 0.64 18.26 4.56
CA ILE A 24 0.57 17.71 3.19
C ILE A 24 1.91 17.23 2.65
N GLU A 25 3.01 17.60 3.30
CA GLU A 25 4.35 17.22 2.85
C GLU A 25 4.86 15.95 3.54
N CYS A 26 5.44 15.06 2.74
CA CYS A 26 6.14 13.86 3.19
C CYS A 26 7.67 14.07 3.11
N GLN A 27 8.19 15.26 3.46
CA GLN A 27 9.66 15.48 3.46
C GLN A 27 10.38 14.59 4.48
N GLU A 28 9.69 14.19 5.55
CA GLU A 28 10.17 13.18 6.51
C GLU A 28 10.24 11.77 5.92
N CYS A 29 9.70 11.53 4.72
CA CYS A 29 9.89 10.27 4.01
C CYS A 29 11.23 10.16 3.28
N LYS A 30 12.12 11.16 3.36
CA LYS A 30 13.50 11.02 2.87
C LYS A 30 14.24 9.98 3.70
N GLY A 31 14.40 8.79 3.12
CA GLY A 31 15.01 7.64 3.80
C GLY A 31 14.09 6.94 4.80
N CYS A 32 12.79 7.29 4.83
CA CYS A 32 11.81 6.56 5.62
C CYS A 32 11.18 5.45 4.78
N SER A 33 11.07 4.27 5.38
CA SER A 33 10.40 3.10 4.83
C SER A 33 9.29 2.59 5.75
N ALA A 34 8.93 3.34 6.80
CA ALA A 34 7.98 2.90 7.82
C ALA A 34 6.63 2.47 7.22
N CYS A 35 6.13 3.19 6.22
CA CYS A 35 4.89 2.85 5.51
C CYS A 35 4.96 1.60 4.62
N CYS A 36 6.15 1.01 4.46
CA CYS A 36 6.35 -0.23 3.72
C CYS A 36 6.67 -1.42 4.64
N HIS A 37 6.51 -1.26 5.95
CA HIS A 37 6.66 -2.33 6.95
C HIS A 37 5.32 -2.59 7.63
N ASP A 38 5.09 -3.85 8.00
CA ASP A 38 3.95 -4.29 8.80
C ASP A 38 2.58 -3.88 8.22
N MET A 39 2.49 -3.80 6.90
CA MET A 39 1.26 -3.42 6.20
C MET A 39 0.29 -4.59 5.99
N GLY A 40 0.68 -5.80 6.40
CA GLY A 40 -0.10 -7.03 6.22
C GLY A 40 -0.68 -7.14 4.81
N GLU A 41 -2.01 -7.21 4.72
CA GLU A 41 -2.79 -7.38 3.50
C GLU A 41 -3.47 -6.09 3.03
N SER A 42 -3.17 -4.96 3.67
CA SER A 42 -3.90 -3.69 3.46
C SER A 42 -3.71 -3.06 2.08
N ILE A 43 -2.65 -3.43 1.35
CA ILE A 43 -2.30 -2.82 0.07
C ILE A 43 -2.84 -3.68 -1.07
N ILE A 44 -4.13 -3.52 -1.37
CA ILE A 44 -4.83 -4.18 -2.47
C ILE A 44 -4.38 -3.56 -3.81
N LEU A 45 -4.29 -4.40 -4.83
CA LEU A 45 -3.93 -4.04 -6.20
C LEU A 45 -5.15 -4.22 -7.11
N ASP A 46 -5.45 -3.19 -7.89
CA ASP A 46 -6.48 -3.30 -8.91
C ASP A 46 -5.90 -3.84 -10.25
N PRO A 47 -6.74 -4.17 -11.25
CA PRO A 47 -6.24 -4.65 -12.53
C PRO A 47 -5.32 -3.67 -13.28
N TYR A 48 -5.49 -2.36 -13.08
CA TYR A 48 -4.66 -1.35 -13.72
C TYR A 48 -3.29 -1.23 -13.04
N ASP A 49 -3.23 -1.35 -11.71
CA ASP A 49 -1.99 -1.50 -10.95
C ASP A 49 -1.16 -2.65 -11.50
N LEU A 50 -1.75 -3.84 -11.65
CA LEU A 50 -1.05 -5.01 -12.19
C LEU A 50 -0.53 -4.77 -13.60
N TYR A 51 -1.36 -4.20 -14.47
CA TYR A 51 -0.95 -3.88 -15.84
C TYR A 51 0.23 -2.90 -15.87
N GLN A 52 0.21 -1.87 -15.02
CA GLN A 52 1.32 -0.91 -14.91
C GLN A 52 2.58 -1.56 -14.35
N LEU A 53 2.46 -2.46 -13.37
CA LEU A 53 3.57 -3.21 -12.80
C LEU A 53 4.20 -4.16 -13.82
N GLU A 54 3.39 -4.93 -14.54
CA GLU A 54 3.87 -5.83 -15.60
C GLU A 54 4.64 -5.05 -16.67
N LYS A 55 4.13 -3.90 -17.09
CA LYS A 55 4.80 -3.04 -18.08
C LYS A 55 6.06 -2.36 -17.55
N GLY A 56 6.01 -1.82 -16.33
CA GLY A 56 7.12 -1.08 -15.72
C GLY A 56 8.29 -1.98 -15.32
N LEU A 57 7.99 -3.19 -14.85
CA LEU A 57 8.99 -4.17 -14.41
C LEU A 57 9.41 -5.14 -15.52
N HIS A 58 8.69 -5.16 -16.65
CA HIS A 58 8.86 -6.15 -17.72
C HIS A 58 8.72 -7.59 -17.22
N THR A 59 7.76 -7.83 -16.34
CA THR A 59 7.47 -9.13 -15.73
C THR A 59 6.03 -9.55 -16.02
N SER A 60 5.75 -10.84 -15.91
CA SER A 60 4.41 -11.40 -15.91
C SER A 60 3.80 -11.47 -14.51
N PHE A 61 2.47 -11.55 -14.43
CA PHE A 61 1.73 -11.81 -13.20
C PHE A 61 2.25 -13.04 -12.44
N ALA A 62 2.58 -14.11 -13.15
CA ALA A 62 3.09 -15.34 -12.54
C ALA A 62 4.45 -15.13 -11.85
N GLU A 63 5.31 -14.26 -12.39
CA GLU A 63 6.59 -13.90 -11.77
C GLU A 63 6.38 -13.01 -10.54
N LEU A 64 5.43 -12.08 -10.58
CA LEU A 64 5.07 -11.27 -9.42
C LEU A 64 4.57 -12.14 -8.25
N MET A 65 3.77 -13.17 -8.54
CA MET A 65 3.25 -14.12 -7.55
C MET A 65 4.33 -14.96 -6.84
N GLN A 66 5.57 -15.01 -7.33
CA GLN A 66 6.65 -15.79 -6.70
C GLN A 66 7.14 -15.18 -5.38
N GLY A 67 6.73 -13.96 -5.05
CA GLY A 67 7.07 -13.37 -3.76
C GLY A 67 6.82 -11.87 -3.61
N LYS A 68 6.30 -11.20 -4.64
CA LYS A 68 6.01 -9.76 -4.59
C LYS A 68 4.55 -9.44 -4.31
N ILE A 69 3.66 -10.31 -4.79
CA ILE A 69 2.22 -10.20 -4.56
C ILE A 69 1.67 -11.55 -4.09
N GLU A 70 0.51 -11.50 -3.46
CA GLU A 70 -0.28 -12.67 -3.08
C GLU A 70 -1.77 -12.40 -3.34
N LEU A 71 -2.60 -13.42 -3.17
CA LEU A 71 -4.04 -13.33 -3.41
C LEU A 71 -4.78 -13.54 -2.09
N HIS A 72 -5.71 -12.64 -1.79
CA HIS A 72 -6.59 -12.74 -0.63
C HIS A 72 -8.06 -12.61 -1.02
N VAL A 73 -8.92 -13.20 -0.20
CA VAL A 73 -10.38 -13.10 -0.39
C VAL A 73 -10.88 -11.91 0.40
N VAL A 74 -11.30 -10.87 -0.31
CA VAL A 74 -11.88 -9.65 0.26
C VAL A 74 -13.32 -9.55 -0.23
N ASP A 75 -14.27 -9.55 0.69
CA ASP A 75 -15.71 -9.51 0.42
C ASP A 75 -16.20 -10.58 -0.59
N GLY A 76 -15.60 -11.77 -0.54
CA GLY A 76 -15.95 -12.90 -1.41
C GLY A 76 -15.34 -12.85 -2.81
N ILE A 77 -14.47 -11.87 -3.08
CA ILE A 77 -13.74 -11.73 -4.34
C ILE A 77 -12.25 -11.99 -4.08
N ILE A 78 -11.60 -12.74 -4.96
CA ILE A 78 -10.15 -12.94 -4.92
C ILE A 78 -9.50 -11.67 -5.49
N GLN A 79 -8.74 -10.97 -4.65
CA GLN A 79 -8.03 -9.75 -5.02
C GLN A 79 -6.53 -9.90 -4.72
N PRO A 80 -5.65 -9.39 -5.59
CA PRO A 80 -4.22 -9.35 -5.32
C PRO A 80 -3.87 -8.22 -4.35
N ASN A 81 -2.84 -8.46 -3.54
CA ASN A 81 -2.23 -7.46 -2.66
C ASN A 81 -0.71 -7.60 -2.67
N LEU A 82 -0.02 -6.56 -2.21
CA LEU A 82 1.43 -6.63 -1.99
C LEU A 82 1.75 -7.63 -0.88
N LYS A 83 2.74 -8.48 -1.13
CA LYS A 83 3.22 -9.46 -0.16
C LYS A 83 4.29 -8.89 0.75
N MET A 84 4.11 -9.03 2.06
CA MET A 84 5.12 -8.74 3.06
C MET A 84 6.09 -9.92 3.20
N GLN A 85 7.39 -9.66 3.29
CA GLN A 85 8.40 -10.69 3.45
C GLN A 85 8.41 -11.22 4.89
N GLU A 86 8.42 -12.54 5.03
CA GLU A 86 8.47 -13.21 6.34
C GLU A 86 9.72 -12.79 7.13
N GLY A 87 9.57 -12.62 8.45
CA GLY A 87 10.65 -12.25 9.37
C GLY A 87 11.00 -10.76 9.43
N THR A 88 10.86 -10.03 8.33
CA THR A 88 11.12 -8.57 8.28
C THR A 88 9.86 -7.73 8.21
N LEU A 89 8.74 -8.33 7.79
CA LEU A 89 7.46 -7.66 7.52
C LEU A 89 7.57 -6.50 6.53
N GLN A 90 8.64 -6.47 5.72
CA GLN A 90 8.86 -5.43 4.72
C GLN A 90 8.19 -5.80 3.40
N CYS A 91 7.74 -4.80 2.65
CA CYS A 91 7.24 -5.00 1.29
C CYS A 91 8.34 -5.59 0.38
N GLY A 92 7.97 -6.55 -0.48
CA GLY A 92 8.89 -7.13 -1.46
C GLY A 92 9.51 -6.13 -2.45
N PHE A 93 8.96 -4.93 -2.58
CA PHE A 93 9.48 -3.86 -3.45
C PHE A 93 10.28 -2.79 -2.70
N LEU A 94 10.54 -2.99 -1.40
CA LEU A 94 11.43 -2.10 -0.67
C LEU A 94 12.88 -2.38 -1.06
N ASN A 95 13.55 -1.37 -1.61
CA ASN A 95 14.96 -1.47 -2.01
C ASN A 95 15.90 -1.25 -0.81
N SER A 96 17.21 -1.46 -1.03
CA SER A 96 18.24 -1.29 -0.01
C SER A 96 18.41 0.15 0.50
N GLU A 97 17.91 1.14 -0.23
CA GLU A 97 17.90 2.55 0.19
C GLU A 97 16.66 2.89 1.05
N GLY A 98 15.83 1.89 1.36
CA GLY A 98 14.58 2.10 2.09
C GLY A 98 13.53 2.84 1.27
N ARG A 99 13.53 2.68 -0.05
CA ARG A 99 12.55 3.30 -0.97
C ARG A 99 11.81 2.24 -1.78
N CYS A 100 10.55 2.55 -2.09
CA CYS A 100 9.72 1.68 -2.92
C CYS A 100 10.22 1.74 -4.38
N SER A 101 10.61 0.59 -4.93
CA SER A 101 11.15 0.47 -6.30
C SER A 101 10.10 0.55 -7.39
N ILE A 102 8.82 0.53 -7.05
CA ILE A 102 7.68 0.56 -7.99
C ILE A 102 6.85 1.84 -7.87
N HIS A 103 7.30 2.80 -7.08
CA HIS A 103 6.52 4.00 -6.78
C HIS A 103 6.20 4.83 -8.03
N GLU A 104 7.07 4.81 -9.03
CA GLU A 104 6.85 5.49 -10.32
C GLU A 104 5.80 4.81 -11.20
N PHE A 105 5.51 3.52 -10.95
CA PHE A 105 4.59 2.72 -11.75
C PHE A 105 3.21 2.57 -11.09
N ARG A 106 3.05 2.90 -9.80
CA ARG A 106 1.74 2.93 -9.16
C ARG A 106 1.08 4.31 -9.37
N PRO A 107 -0.14 4.37 -9.94
CA PRO A 107 -0.85 5.64 -10.15
C PRO A 107 -1.24 6.38 -8.86
N GLY A 108 -1.13 5.74 -7.69
CA GLY A 108 -1.49 6.29 -6.39
C GLY A 108 -2.46 5.39 -5.66
#